data_AF-A0A7V9PI18-F1
#
_entry.id   AF-A0A7V9PI18-F1
#
_cell.length_a   1.000
_cell.length_b   1.000
_cell.length_c   1.000
_cell.angle_alpha   90.00
_cell.angle_beta   90.00
_cell.angle_gamma   90.00
#
_symmetry.space_group_name_H-M   'P 1'
#
loop_
_entity.id
_entity.type
_entity.pdbx_description
1 polymer ?
#
loop_
_entity_poly.entity_id
_entity_poly.type
_entity_poly.pdbx_seq_one_letter_code
_entity_poly.pdbx_strand_id
1 'polypeptide(L)' 'MPDLVCMRCGETRERMPFRPFQNELGLRAYEQICNVCWSEWLKTQQQLINHYGLNLRDAKAKDFLFSEMESFLFPPA' A
#
# COMPACT_ATOMS: atom_id res chain seq x y z
N MET A 1 16.71 -12.70 -6.41
CA MET A 1 15.71 -11.65 -6.71
C MET A 1 16.07 -10.43 -5.87
N PRO A 2 15.66 -9.20 -6.21
CA PRO A 2 15.96 -8.08 -5.33
C PRO A 2 15.16 -8.26 -4.05
N ASP A 3 15.87 -8.57 -2.97
CA ASP A 3 15.30 -8.60 -1.63
C ASP A 3 15.34 -7.17 -1.07
N LEU A 4 14.34 -6.80 -0.26
CA LEU A 4 14.28 -5.51 0.42
C LEU A 4 13.94 -5.73 1.90
N VAL A 5 14.49 -4.87 2.76
CA VAL A 5 14.09 -4.81 4.17
C VAL A 5 12.79 -4.02 4.25
N CYS A 6 11.68 -4.71 4.46
CA CYS A 6 10.35 -4.11 4.50
C CYS A 6 10.22 -3.18 5.70
N MET A 7 9.89 -1.92 5.47
CA MET A 7 9.71 -0.92 6.54
C MET A 7 8.56 -1.31 7.49
N ARG A 8 7.49 -1.91 6.96
CA ARG A 8 6.31 -2.29 7.73
C ARG A 8 6.53 -3.48 8.67
N CYS A 9 7.14 -4.56 8.16
CA CYS A 9 7.27 -5.82 8.92
C CYS A 9 8.71 -6.09 9.41
N GLY A 10 9.69 -5.27 9.05
CA GLY A 10 11.09 -5.40 9.44
C GLY A 10 11.85 -6.56 8.78
N GLU A 11 11.18 -7.42 8.01
CA GLU A 11 11.78 -8.60 7.39
C GLU A 11 12.34 -8.32 5.98
N THR A 12 13.37 -9.09 5.61
CA THR A 12 13.91 -9.09 4.25
C THR A 12 13.09 -10.03 3.37
N ARG A 13 12.40 -9.46 2.37
CA ARG A 13 11.49 -10.20 1.49
C ARG A 13 11.55 -9.68 0.05
N GLU A 14 10.95 -10.41 -0.87
CA GLU A 14 10.88 -10.03 -2.29
C GLU A 14 10.17 -8.69 -2.48
N ARG A 15 10.70 -7.87 -3.40
CA ARG A 15 10.06 -6.63 -3.86
C ARG A 15 8.79 -6.91 -4.64
N MET A 16 7.95 -5.88 -4.73
CA MET A 16 6.86 -5.85 -5.69
C MET A 16 7.38 -6.00 -7.13
N PRO A 17 6.63 -6.66 -8.02
CA PRO A 17 7.03 -6.82 -9.42
C PRO A 17 6.99 -5.50 -10.20
N PHE A 18 6.13 -4.57 -9.81
CA PHE A 18 5.97 -3.27 -10.46
C PHE A 18 5.50 -2.20 -9.46
N ARG A 19 5.76 -0.94 -9.80
CA ARG A 19 5.29 0.23 -9.04
C ARG A 19 3.76 0.36 -9.20
N PRO A 20 3.00 0.49 -8.10
CA PRO A 20 1.54 0.49 -8.17
C PRO A 20 0.93 1.76 -8.77
N PHE A 21 1.52 2.92 -8.50
CA PHE A 21 1.04 4.23 -8.97
C PHE A 21 2.20 5.13 -9.36
N GLN A 22 2.00 5.99 -10.37
CA GLN A 22 2.98 6.99 -10.81
C GLN A 22 2.96 8.27 -9.96
N ASN A 23 2.88 8.14 -8.63
CA ASN A 23 2.99 9.25 -7.67
C ASN A 23 4.05 8.94 -6.60
N GLU A 24 4.43 9.92 -5.79
CA GLU A 24 5.48 9.78 -4.78
C GLU A 24 5.20 8.64 -3.79
N LEU A 25 3.94 8.51 -3.34
CA LEU A 25 3.52 7.45 -2.44
C LEU A 25 3.70 6.05 -3.06
N GLY A 26 3.36 5.89 -4.34
CA GLY A 26 3.58 4.65 -5.08
C GLY A 26 5.06 4.31 -5.28
N LEU A 27 5.92 5.33 -5.45
CA LEU A 27 7.37 5.11 -5.48
C LEU A 27 7.88 4.65 -4.11
N ARG A 28 7.48 5.34 -3.04
CA ARG A 28 7.86 5.02 -1.67
C ARG A 28 7.42 3.60 -1.28
N ALA A 29 6.20 3.22 -1.62
CA ALA A 29 5.71 1.86 -1.41
C ALA A 29 6.59 0.85 -2.17
N TYR A 30 6.85 1.09 -3.47
CA TYR A 30 7.68 0.21 -4.30
C TYR A 30 9.09 -0.01 -3.73
N GLU A 31 9.68 1.02 -3.15
CA GLU A 31 11.05 0.98 -2.62
C GLU A 31 11.17 0.37 -1.22
N GLN A 32 10.14 0.52 -0.38
CA GLN A 32 10.22 0.24 1.06
C GLN A 32 9.27 -0.87 1.55
N ILE A 33 8.33 -1.34 0.72
CA ILE A 33 7.31 -2.32 1.11
C ILE A 33 7.48 -3.60 0.29
N CYS A 34 7.58 -4.74 0.99
CA CYS A 34 7.67 -6.04 0.33
C CYS A 34 6.34 -6.48 -0.31
N ASN A 35 6.43 -7.44 -1.24
CA ASN A 35 5.28 -7.98 -1.97
C ASN A 35 4.20 -8.57 -1.04
N VAL A 36 4.60 -9.16 0.09
CA VAL A 36 3.67 -9.74 1.08
C VAL A 36 2.82 -8.66 1.74
N CYS A 37 3.45 -7.62 2.31
CA CYS A 37 2.74 -6.52 2.96
C CYS A 37 1.88 -5.72 1.98
N TRP A 38 2.32 -5.61 0.72
CA TRP A 38 1.52 -5.02 -0.35
C TRP A 38 0.27 -5.84 -0.65
N SER A 39 0.40 -7.18 -0.74
CA SER A 39 -0.73 -8.08 -0.97
C SER A 39 -1.75 -8.03 0.16
N GLU A 40 -1.30 -7.84 1.41
CA GLU A 40 -2.18 -7.60 2.56
C GLU A 40 -2.93 -6.28 2.43
N TRP A 41 -2.23 -5.20 2.03
CA TRP A 41 -2.87 -3.90 1.79
C TRP A 41 -3.98 -4.01 0.74
N LEU A 42 -3.76 -4.72 -0.38
CA LEU A 42 -4.80 -4.88 -1.41
C LEU A 42 -6.07 -5.56 -0.87
N LYS A 43 -5.93 -6.51 0.05
CA LYS A 43 -7.08 -7.13 0.73
C LYS A 43 -7.79 -6.14 1.64
N THR A 44 -7.05 -5.38 2.44
CA THR A 44 -7.60 -4.32 3.30
C THR A 44 -8.30 -3.24 2.46
N GLN A 45 -7.69 -2.79 1.37
CA GLN A 45 -8.28 -1.84 0.43
C GLN A 45 -9.63 -2.34 -0.10
N GLN A 46 -9.71 -3.60 -0.52
CA GLN A 46 -10.95 -4.20 -1.00
C GLN A 46 -12.02 -4.24 0.12
N GLN A 47 -11.63 -4.57 1.35
CA GLN A 47 -12.54 -4.54 2.50
C GLN A 47 -13.05 -3.12 2.79
N LEU A 48 -12.18 -2.11 2.76
CA LEU A 48 -12.55 -0.70 2.95
C LEU A 48 -13.53 -0.23 1.87
N ILE A 49 -13.27 -0.56 0.60
CA ILE A 49 -14.16 -0.22 -0.51
C ILE A 49 -15.55 -0.81 -0.29
N ASN A 50 -15.62 -2.09 0.07
CA ASN A 50 -16.89 -2.77 0.28
C ASN A 50 -17.63 -2.27 1.54
N HIS A 51 -16.90 -2.04 2.64
CA HIS A 51 -17.48 -1.65 3.92
C HIS A 51 -18.06 -0.23 3.88
N TYR A 52 -17.34 0.73 3.29
CA TYR A 52 -17.78 2.12 3.18
C TYR A 52 -18.54 2.43 1.88
N GLY A 53 -18.72 1.43 0.98
CA GLY A 53 -19.37 1.63 -0.31
C GLY A 53 -18.66 2.66 -1.19
N LEU A 54 -17.33 2.66 -1.19
CA LEU A 54 -16.53 3.71 -1.84
C LEU A 54 -16.64 3.65 -3.36
N ASN A 55 -16.86 4.82 -3.97
CA ASN A 55 -16.75 4.97 -5.41
C ASN A 55 -15.34 5.42 -5.81
N LEU A 56 -14.57 4.52 -6.43
CA LEU A 56 -13.19 4.81 -6.88
C LEU A 56 -13.07 5.93 -7.92
N ARG A 57 -14.20 6.44 -8.46
CA ARG A 57 -14.21 7.62 -9.34
C ARG A 57 -14.22 8.93 -8.54
N ASP A 58 -14.69 8.92 -7.30
CA ASP A 58 -14.68 10.08 -6.43
C ASP A 58 -13.25 10.37 -5.92
N ALA A 59 -12.83 11.63 -6.02
CA ALA A 59 -11.55 12.08 -5.48
C ALA A 59 -11.46 11.84 -3.97
N LYS A 60 -12.54 12.10 -3.21
CA LYS A 60 -12.55 11.91 -1.75
C LYS A 60 -12.33 10.46 -1.34
N ALA A 61 -12.91 9.52 -2.10
CA ALA A 61 -12.71 8.10 -1.86
C ALA A 61 -11.26 7.66 -2.14
N LYS A 62 -10.63 8.24 -3.17
CA LYS A 62 -9.21 8.00 -3.44
C LYS A 62 -8.33 8.56 -2.32
N ASP A 63 -8.59 9.79 -1.89
CA ASP A 63 -7.84 10.45 -0.82
C ASP A 63 -7.95 9.65 0.50
N PHE A 64 -9.15 9.19 0.84
CA PHE A 64 -9.37 8.29 1.97
C PHE A 64 -8.54 7.01 1.85
N LEU A 65 -8.60 6.32 0.71
CA LEU A 65 -7.82 5.09 0.50
C LEU A 65 -6.31 5.34 0.55
N PHE A 66 -5.82 6.48 0.07
CA PHE A 66 -4.40 6.82 0.16
C PHE A 66 -3.97 7.11 1.60
N SER A 67 -4.80 7.80 2.39
CA SER A 67 -4.55 8.03 3.82
C SER A 67 -4.51 6.73 4.62
N GLU A 68 -5.46 5.82 4.35
CA GLU A 68 -5.49 4.49 4.97
C GLU A 68 -4.29 3.64 4.52
N MET A 69 -3.89 3.74 3.25
CA MET A 69 -2.71 3.05 2.73
C MET A 69 -1.44 3.50 3.44
N GLU A 70 -1.25 4.81 3.57
CA GLU A 70 -0.09 5.37 4.24
C GLU A 70 -0.06 4.94 5.71
N SER A 71 -1.20 5.02 6.40
CA SER A 71 -1.31 4.58 7.80
C SER A 71 -1.06 3.08 7.98
N PHE A 72 -1.49 2.25 7.03
CA PHE A 72 -1.32 0.80 7.07
C PHE A 72 0.10 0.36 6.73
N LEU A 73 0.73 0.99 5.73
CA LEU A 73 2.06 0.63 5.24
C LEU A 73 3.19 1.33 6.00
N PHE A 74 2.95 2.54 6.50
CA PHE A 74 3.92 3.40 7.18
C PHE A 74 3.34 3.92 8.51
N PRO A 75 2.99 3.04 9.46
CA PRO A 75 2.46 3.48 10.74
C PRO A 75 3.47 4.41 11.46
N PRO A 76 3.00 5.46 12.15
CA PRO A 76 3.88 6.30 12.96
C PRO A 76 4.52 5.43 14.06
N ALA A 77 5.85 5.56 14.18
CA ALA A 77 6.66 4.86 15.18
C ALA A 77 6.33 5.30 16.61
#